data_AF-X6P5X7-F1
#
_entry.id   AF-X6P5X7-F1
#
_cell.length_a   1.000
_cell.length_b   1.000
_cell.length_c   1.000
_cell.angle_alpha   90.00
_cell.angle_beta   90.00
_cell.angle_gamma   90.00
#
_symmetry.space_group_name_H-M   'P 1'
#
loop_
_entity.id
_entity.type
_entity.pdbx_description
1 polymer ?
#
loop_
_entity_poly.entity_id
_entity_poly.type
_entity_poly.pdbx_seq_one_letter_code
_entity_poly.pdbx_strand_id
1 'polypeptide(L)'
;MLAQLQQAFPTIDKELVSQAWSWFDGKVADIKTVLSLTTENTTTSEQQKNLLQLFKIFDSKIEKAIILQTWNNSNKMYSTALMELSVMCSNSSANEQESKYKYCQHLENNRFKENCKLKIIREICLHILWSILKYPKHIKYRKINQQSLYNNLLFKYHQLDEYVDQVFINMECYLQQFGFEKSDNSWYYLNDNIQLLHLWKCYKELIDQQFMYGVCIFYCYDKQRYKARINIPKRVCMLSNGKWEIYEAMFDYQHRTIMLLDMNEQSIKSLQIGNPKKASLEFNVHIQWYNDFNDEFNSFHAIWRDAIVTYKEPLNPYSMTLKQGIRYCKDKLQILKHFMNGTDEVIYSICEFDKCEPRIEQNRIDEDVRLHDVYKHLPHYPIIRVYWEINGLFIVPYKRSINIERENIPKSDLDITFSPNGKPTFNPFLYECDLHKLQVIQDTVTPKKIGNSELQSLFHEVIKNGYLCDLSTNNKQEEIQRHERIKQQIDYNENNPSELILNDKILTILNELKILYHDDIHKHMGYPLQLEDICAILLYCGKSCNSEFSYDQIQFRHHKWPFLDGCLQNAIMTLHYHERIEENDIELYCGLKKVRFENIEKE
;
A
#
# COMPACT_ATOMS: atom_id res chain seq x y z
N MET A 1 12.05 40.42 -31.57
CA MET A 1 11.10 39.28 -31.74
C MET A 1 10.16 39.12 -30.56
N LEU A 2 10.63 38.88 -29.32
CA LEU A 2 9.76 38.78 -28.13
C LEU A 2 8.78 39.96 -27.97
N ALA A 3 9.24 41.20 -28.16
CA ALA A 3 8.37 42.38 -28.12
C ALA A 3 7.26 42.37 -29.20
N GLN A 4 7.54 41.82 -30.38
CA GLN A 4 6.55 41.69 -31.46
C GLN A 4 5.54 40.58 -31.15
N LEU A 5 5.97 39.47 -30.53
CA LEU A 5 5.06 38.42 -30.06
C LEU A 5 4.18 38.93 -28.92
N GLN A 6 4.74 39.69 -27.97
CA GLN A 6 3.96 40.32 -26.90
C GLN A 6 2.91 41.29 -27.44
N GLN A 7 3.27 42.07 -28.46
CA GLN A 7 2.33 42.99 -29.12
C GLN A 7 1.23 42.24 -29.87
N ALA A 8 1.54 41.07 -30.45
CA ALA A 8 0.57 40.23 -31.17
C ALA A 8 -0.37 39.45 -30.25
N PHE A 9 0.08 39.08 -29.04
CA PHE A 9 -0.69 38.31 -28.05
C PHE A 9 -0.78 39.07 -26.72
N PRO A 10 -1.47 40.23 -26.69
CA PRO A 10 -1.50 41.09 -25.50
C PRO A 10 -2.22 40.46 -24.30
N THR A 11 -3.01 39.41 -24.54
CA THR A 11 -3.78 38.67 -23.52
C THR A 11 -2.98 37.54 -22.85
N ILE A 12 -1.77 37.24 -23.33
CA ILE A 12 -0.88 36.24 -22.73
C ILE A 12 0.19 36.96 -21.91
N ASP A 13 0.42 36.46 -20.71
CA ASP A 13 1.43 37.00 -19.81
C ASP A 13 2.83 36.98 -20.47
N LYS A 14 3.59 38.05 -20.25
CA LYS A 14 4.92 38.24 -20.85
C LYS A 14 5.90 37.12 -20.48
N GLU A 15 5.78 36.57 -19.27
CA GLU A 15 6.57 35.43 -18.83
C GLU A 15 6.24 34.19 -19.67
N LEU A 16 4.95 33.93 -19.93
CA LEU A 16 4.51 32.81 -20.76
C LEU A 16 4.98 32.95 -22.22
N VAL A 17 4.95 34.16 -22.79
CA VAL A 17 5.51 34.43 -24.13
C VAL A 17 7.02 34.15 -24.15
N SER A 18 7.74 34.52 -23.09
CA SER A 18 9.17 34.23 -22.95
C SER A 18 9.46 32.73 -22.79
N GLN A 19 8.64 32.01 -22.01
CA GLN A 19 8.74 30.57 -21.84
C GLN A 19 8.48 29.83 -23.16
N ALA A 20 7.41 30.20 -23.88
CA ALA A 20 7.12 29.65 -25.21
C ALA A 20 8.28 29.90 -26.18
N TRP A 21 8.87 31.10 -26.18
CA TRP A 21 10.05 31.40 -27.00
C TRP A 21 11.22 30.44 -26.72
N SER A 22 11.49 30.15 -25.45
CA SER A 22 12.52 29.20 -25.05
C SER A 22 12.17 27.75 -25.41
N TRP A 23 10.90 27.35 -25.36
CA TRP A 23 10.51 25.95 -25.58
C TRP A 23 10.48 25.54 -27.05
N PHE A 24 10.25 26.50 -27.95
CA PHE A 24 10.19 26.27 -29.39
C PHE A 24 11.46 26.74 -30.11
N ASP A 25 12.59 26.84 -29.41
CA ASP A 25 13.90 27.23 -29.95
C ASP A 25 13.87 28.53 -30.79
N GLY A 26 13.01 29.49 -30.42
CA GLY A 26 12.83 30.74 -31.16
C GLY A 26 12.15 30.61 -32.53
N LYS A 27 11.55 29.47 -32.88
CA LYS A 27 10.80 29.26 -34.13
C LYS A 27 9.49 30.06 -34.11
N VAL A 28 9.55 31.26 -34.68
CA VAL A 28 8.47 32.27 -34.64
C VAL A 28 7.12 31.73 -35.13
N ALA A 29 7.10 30.89 -36.15
CA ALA A 29 5.87 30.33 -36.72
C ALA A 29 5.17 29.36 -35.75
N ASP A 30 5.92 28.45 -35.13
CA ASP A 30 5.41 27.48 -34.16
C ASP A 30 4.88 28.20 -32.91
N ILE A 31 5.64 29.18 -32.43
CA ILE A 31 5.26 30.01 -31.27
C ILE A 31 3.97 30.77 -31.56
N LYS A 32 3.85 31.43 -32.72
CA LYS A 32 2.62 32.13 -33.11
C LYS A 32 1.42 31.19 -33.16
N THR A 33 1.61 29.98 -33.69
CA THR A 33 0.56 28.96 -33.77
C THR A 33 0.10 28.56 -32.37
N VAL A 34 1.03 28.19 -31.48
CA VAL A 34 0.70 27.76 -30.11
C VAL A 34 0.08 28.89 -29.29
N LEU A 35 0.59 30.13 -29.40
CA LEU A 35 0.02 31.28 -28.70
C LEU A 35 -1.38 31.65 -29.22
N SER A 36 -1.65 31.53 -30.52
CA SER A 36 -3.00 31.72 -31.08
C SER A 36 -3.97 30.69 -30.51
N LEU A 37 -3.60 29.40 -30.59
CA LEU A 37 -4.42 28.30 -30.07
C LEU A 37 -4.68 28.44 -28.56
N THR A 38 -3.67 28.88 -27.81
CA THR A 38 -3.79 29.12 -26.37
C THR A 38 -4.75 30.28 -26.09
N THR A 39 -4.65 31.38 -26.84
CA THR A 39 -5.53 32.56 -26.71
C THR A 39 -6.98 32.23 -27.05
N GLU A 40 -7.21 31.40 -28.07
CA GLU A 40 -8.56 31.01 -28.52
C GLU A 40 -9.28 30.06 -27.56
N ASN A 41 -8.55 29.23 -26.80
CA ASN A 41 -9.13 28.12 -26.04
C ASN A 41 -9.17 28.32 -24.51
N THR A 42 -8.59 29.37 -23.94
CA THR A 42 -8.43 29.50 -22.47
C THR A 42 -8.91 30.85 -21.95
N THR A 43 -9.49 30.85 -20.75
CA THR A 43 -10.06 32.07 -20.13
C THR A 43 -9.26 32.60 -18.96
N THR A 44 -8.39 31.78 -18.35
CA THR A 44 -7.54 32.19 -17.22
C THR A 44 -6.06 32.03 -17.54
N SER A 45 -5.21 32.87 -16.94
CA SER A 45 -3.74 32.77 -17.10
C SER A 45 -3.20 31.40 -16.67
N GLU A 46 -3.79 30.79 -15.64
CA GLU A 46 -3.44 29.43 -15.20
C GLU A 46 -3.79 28.37 -16.26
N GLN A 47 -4.95 28.50 -16.93
CA GLN A 47 -5.31 27.61 -18.03
C GLN A 47 -4.40 27.82 -19.25
N GLN A 48 -4.00 29.07 -19.55
CA GLN A 48 -3.02 29.36 -20.61
C GLN A 48 -1.70 28.65 -20.34
N LYS A 49 -1.18 28.76 -19.11
CA LYS A 49 0.06 28.10 -18.67
C LYS A 49 -0.02 26.58 -18.80
N ASN A 50 -1.11 25.98 -18.30
CA ASN A 50 -1.29 24.53 -18.33
C ASN A 50 -1.42 23.99 -19.77
N LEU A 51 -2.15 24.69 -20.64
CA LEU A 51 -2.26 24.29 -22.05
C LEU A 51 -0.92 24.43 -22.79
N LEU A 52 -0.17 25.51 -22.52
CA LEU A 52 1.20 25.70 -23.03
C LEU A 52 2.15 24.58 -22.58
N GLN A 53 2.02 24.08 -21.36
CA GLN A 53 2.76 22.91 -20.89
C GLN A 53 2.38 21.63 -21.63
N LEU A 54 1.09 21.41 -21.92
CA LEU A 54 0.67 20.26 -22.73
C LEU A 54 1.26 20.31 -24.14
N PHE A 55 1.24 21.48 -24.79
CA PHE A 55 1.92 21.64 -26.08
C PHE A 55 3.42 21.35 -25.96
N LYS A 56 4.12 21.88 -24.95
CA LYS A 56 5.53 21.58 -24.74
C LYS A 56 5.82 20.07 -24.65
N ILE A 57 4.97 19.33 -23.94
CA ILE A 57 5.17 17.90 -23.69
C ILE A 57 4.83 17.06 -24.92
N PHE A 58 3.78 17.42 -25.66
CA PHE A 58 3.18 16.54 -26.67
C PHE A 58 3.27 17.05 -28.12
N ASP A 59 3.71 18.27 -28.40
CA ASP A 59 3.67 18.84 -29.76
C ASP A 59 4.50 18.05 -30.80
N SER A 60 5.54 17.36 -30.34
CA SER A 60 6.35 16.48 -31.20
C SER A 60 5.75 15.09 -31.42
N LYS A 61 4.69 14.73 -30.68
CA LYS A 61 4.13 13.37 -30.62
C LYS A 61 2.68 13.29 -31.06
N ILE A 62 1.91 14.35 -30.82
CA ILE A 62 0.48 14.42 -31.07
C ILE A 62 0.20 15.71 -31.84
N GLU A 63 -0.65 15.62 -32.85
CA GLU A 63 -1.12 16.80 -33.58
C GLU A 63 -1.76 17.82 -32.64
N LYS A 64 -1.42 19.10 -32.78
CA LYS A 64 -1.92 20.20 -31.94
C LYS A 64 -3.45 20.21 -31.79
N ALA A 65 -4.18 19.81 -32.83
CA ALA A 65 -5.64 19.71 -32.81
C ALA A 65 -6.15 18.65 -31.82
N ILE A 66 -5.49 17.50 -31.71
CA ILE A 66 -5.83 16.44 -30.75
C ILE A 66 -5.51 16.89 -29.32
N ILE A 67 -4.39 17.60 -29.10
CA ILE A 67 -4.05 18.20 -27.81
C ILE A 67 -5.18 19.13 -27.34
N LEU A 68 -5.67 20.00 -28.22
CA LEU A 68 -6.78 20.92 -27.92
C LEU A 68 -8.11 20.20 -27.69
N GLN A 69 -8.43 19.22 -28.52
CA GLN A 69 -9.66 18.45 -28.37
C GLN A 69 -9.67 17.73 -27.02
N THR A 70 -8.56 17.10 -26.65
CA THR A 70 -8.40 16.40 -25.36
C THR A 70 -8.47 17.37 -24.20
N TRP A 71 -7.81 18.53 -24.30
CA TRP A 71 -7.91 19.62 -23.33
C TRP A 71 -9.36 20.07 -23.09
N ASN A 72 -10.12 20.27 -24.16
CA ASN A 72 -11.52 20.69 -24.08
C ASN A 72 -12.42 19.56 -23.52
N ASN A 73 -12.23 18.31 -23.95
CA ASN A 73 -12.96 17.15 -23.45
C ASN A 73 -12.70 16.89 -21.96
N SER A 74 -11.48 17.17 -21.50
CA SER A 74 -11.05 17.10 -20.11
C SER A 74 -11.57 18.26 -19.25
N ASN A 75 -12.56 19.04 -19.71
CA ASN A 75 -13.06 20.24 -19.05
C ASN A 75 -11.95 21.23 -18.67
N LYS A 76 -10.87 21.29 -19.48
CA LYS A 76 -9.70 22.15 -19.24
C LYS A 76 -8.98 21.85 -17.92
N MET A 77 -9.05 20.60 -17.45
CA MET A 77 -8.28 20.11 -16.31
C MET A 77 -6.94 19.53 -16.78
N TYR A 78 -5.83 20.12 -16.32
CA TYR A 78 -4.48 19.73 -16.73
C TYR A 78 -4.15 18.26 -16.48
N SER A 79 -4.43 17.76 -15.27
CA SER A 79 -4.12 16.37 -14.90
C SER A 79 -4.87 15.35 -15.77
N THR A 80 -6.14 15.62 -16.07
CA THR A 80 -6.98 14.75 -16.91
C THR A 80 -6.48 14.76 -18.36
N ALA A 81 -6.26 15.95 -18.94
CA ALA A 81 -5.77 16.08 -20.31
C ALA A 81 -4.37 15.47 -20.49
N LEU A 82 -3.48 15.68 -19.51
CA LEU A 82 -2.14 15.09 -19.47
C LEU A 82 -2.20 13.56 -19.48
N MET A 83 -3.10 12.97 -18.70
CA MET A 83 -3.27 11.51 -18.63
C MET A 83 -3.81 10.96 -19.95
N GLU A 84 -4.87 11.56 -20.51
CA GLU A 84 -5.45 11.13 -21.78
C GLU A 84 -4.46 11.22 -22.94
N LEU A 85 -3.72 12.33 -23.06
CA LEU A 85 -2.67 12.49 -24.08
C LEU A 85 -1.51 11.51 -23.88
N SER A 86 -1.18 11.16 -22.64
CA SER A 86 -0.16 10.13 -22.34
C SER A 86 -0.60 8.74 -22.79
N VAL A 87 -1.88 8.39 -22.60
CA VAL A 87 -2.45 7.14 -23.09
C VAL A 87 -2.45 7.11 -24.61
N MET A 88 -2.83 8.21 -25.27
CA MET A 88 -2.81 8.31 -26.74
C MET A 88 -1.40 8.13 -27.31
N CYS A 89 -0.38 8.76 -26.71
CA CYS A 89 1.02 8.55 -27.09
C CYS A 89 1.46 7.09 -26.91
N SER A 90 0.97 6.42 -25.87
CA SER A 90 1.37 5.04 -25.56
C SER A 90 0.82 4.03 -26.56
N ASN A 91 -0.25 4.37 -27.28
CA ASN A 91 -0.91 3.47 -28.23
C ASN A 91 -0.42 3.63 -29.67
N SER A 92 0.36 4.68 -29.98
CA SER A 92 0.70 5.03 -31.37
C SER A 92 2.05 4.51 -31.87
N SER A 93 2.89 3.87 -31.04
CA SER A 93 4.14 3.27 -31.53
C SER A 93 4.55 1.99 -30.79
N ALA A 94 4.84 0.92 -31.55
CA ALA A 94 5.20 -0.41 -31.02
C ALA A 94 6.69 -0.54 -30.60
N ASN A 95 7.53 0.49 -30.79
CA ASN A 95 8.99 0.41 -30.59
C ASN A 95 9.53 1.29 -29.44
N GLU A 96 8.70 1.80 -28.53
CA GLU A 96 9.11 2.79 -27.51
C GLU A 96 9.28 2.25 -26.08
N GLN A 97 9.49 0.96 -25.86
CA GLN A 97 9.61 0.43 -24.49
C GLN A 97 10.88 0.92 -23.75
N GLU A 98 11.98 1.18 -24.47
CA GLU A 98 13.22 1.72 -23.89
C GLU A 98 13.17 3.25 -23.68
N SER A 99 12.56 3.98 -24.61
CA SER A 99 12.26 5.41 -24.46
C SER A 99 11.27 5.67 -23.33
N LYS A 100 10.30 4.76 -23.15
CA LYS A 100 9.36 4.74 -22.01
C LYS A 100 10.11 4.57 -20.69
N TYR A 101 11.10 3.67 -20.60
CA TYR A 101 11.88 3.50 -19.38
C TYR A 101 12.76 4.72 -19.06
N LYS A 102 13.49 5.26 -20.04
CA LYS A 102 14.31 6.48 -19.85
C LYS A 102 13.45 7.72 -19.55
N TYR A 103 12.28 7.84 -20.16
CA TYR A 103 11.33 8.93 -19.90
C TYR A 103 10.66 8.78 -18.53
N CYS A 104 10.26 7.57 -18.12
CA CYS A 104 9.78 7.27 -16.77
C CYS A 104 10.86 7.55 -15.73
N GLN A 105 12.12 7.18 -15.97
CA GLN A 105 13.23 7.46 -15.05
C GLN A 105 13.57 8.96 -14.98
N HIS A 106 13.47 9.68 -16.10
CA HIS A 106 13.66 11.14 -16.14
C HIS A 106 12.50 11.89 -15.50
N LEU A 107 11.26 11.46 -15.75
CA LEU A 107 10.07 11.95 -15.08
C LEU A 107 10.10 11.62 -13.60
N GLU A 108 10.52 10.43 -13.19
CA GLU A 108 10.67 10.05 -11.78
C GLU A 108 11.77 10.87 -11.12
N ASN A 109 12.92 11.10 -11.77
CA ASN A 109 13.98 11.94 -11.22
C ASN A 109 13.60 13.42 -11.14
N ASN A 110 12.90 13.97 -12.16
CA ASN A 110 12.40 15.34 -12.12
C ASN A 110 11.23 15.50 -11.16
N ARG A 111 10.31 14.53 -11.12
CA ARG A 111 9.21 14.44 -10.15
C ARG A 111 9.75 14.23 -8.75
N PHE A 112 10.87 13.52 -8.57
CA PHE A 112 11.53 13.36 -7.28
C PHE A 112 12.19 14.68 -6.83
N LYS A 113 12.90 15.38 -7.71
CA LYS A 113 13.48 16.71 -7.43
C LYS A 113 12.39 17.77 -7.19
N GLU A 114 11.31 17.76 -7.98
CA GLU A 114 10.13 18.60 -7.81
C GLU A 114 9.36 18.23 -6.54
N ASN A 115 9.27 16.95 -6.20
CA ASN A 115 8.70 16.47 -4.94
C ASN A 115 9.53 16.94 -3.74
N CYS A 116 10.86 17.01 -3.83
CA CYS A 116 11.69 17.56 -2.75
C CYS A 116 11.41 19.05 -2.53
N LYS A 117 11.33 19.85 -3.61
CA LYS A 117 10.95 21.28 -3.55
C LYS A 117 9.60 21.49 -2.91
N LEU A 118 8.57 20.83 -3.46
CA LEU A 118 7.20 20.93 -2.97
C LEU A 118 7.06 20.39 -1.55
N LYS A 119 7.82 19.35 -1.18
CA LYS A 119 7.84 18.81 0.19
C LYS A 119 8.35 19.86 1.18
N ILE A 120 9.44 20.57 0.88
CA ILE A 120 10.00 21.61 1.75
C ILE A 120 9.03 22.80 1.88
N ILE A 121 8.52 23.30 0.74
CA ILE A 121 7.54 24.41 0.73
C ILE A 121 6.32 24.02 1.55
N ARG A 122 5.75 22.85 1.28
CA ARG A 122 4.58 22.34 2.00
C ARG A 122 4.86 22.18 3.48
N GLU A 123 6.02 21.64 3.86
CA GLU A 123 6.40 21.50 5.27
C GLU A 123 6.39 22.84 6.01
N ILE A 124 6.97 23.87 5.40
CA ILE A 124 7.03 25.21 5.99
C ILE A 124 5.63 25.87 5.99
N CYS A 125 4.87 25.73 4.90
CA CYS A 125 3.50 26.24 4.80
C CYS A 125 2.58 25.61 5.84
N LEU A 126 2.63 24.28 6.00
CA LEU A 126 1.86 23.56 7.01
C LEU A 126 2.24 24.04 8.41
N HIS A 127 3.53 24.26 8.68
CA HIS A 127 3.99 24.77 9.98
C HIS A 127 3.46 26.19 10.28
N ILE A 128 3.46 27.07 9.28
CA ILE A 128 2.95 28.44 9.40
C ILE A 128 1.43 28.44 9.63
N LEU A 129 0.68 27.77 8.75
CA LEU A 129 -0.77 27.67 8.86
C LEU A 129 -1.17 27.04 10.19
N TRP A 130 -0.52 25.95 10.57
CA TRP A 130 -0.72 25.28 11.85
C TRP A 130 -0.55 26.24 13.04
N SER A 131 0.53 27.02 13.04
CA SER A 131 0.82 27.96 14.12
C SER A 131 -0.26 29.05 14.25
N ILE A 132 -0.79 29.54 13.13
CA ILE A 132 -1.88 30.52 13.13
C ILE A 132 -3.20 29.88 13.55
N LEU A 133 -3.55 28.72 12.99
CA LEU A 133 -4.79 28.00 13.27
C LEU A 133 -4.89 27.60 14.75
N LYS A 134 -3.75 27.19 15.35
CA LYS A 134 -3.69 26.81 16.76
C LYS A 134 -3.72 28.02 17.70
N TYR A 135 -3.05 29.10 17.33
CA TYR A 135 -2.88 30.27 18.17
C TYR A 135 -3.33 31.55 17.46
N PRO A 136 -4.61 31.64 17.06
CA PRO A 136 -5.08 32.72 16.21
C PRO A 136 -4.85 34.08 16.86
N LYS A 137 -4.96 34.21 18.19
CA LYS A 137 -4.79 35.49 18.90
C LYS A 137 -3.34 35.91 19.15
N HIS A 138 -2.36 35.04 18.88
CA HIS A 138 -0.96 35.34 19.18
C HIS A 138 -0.28 36.04 18.00
N ILE A 139 -0.01 37.34 18.16
CA ILE A 139 0.62 38.21 17.16
C ILE A 139 1.95 37.62 16.62
N LYS A 140 2.69 36.90 17.47
CA LYS A 140 3.95 36.25 17.09
C LYS A 140 3.81 35.33 15.87
N TYR A 141 2.70 34.61 15.71
CA TYR A 141 2.49 33.70 14.57
C TYR A 141 1.88 34.40 13.35
N ARG A 142 1.42 35.64 13.52
CA ARG A 142 0.91 36.50 12.44
C ARG A 142 2.02 37.32 11.78
N LYS A 143 3.27 37.23 12.25
CA LYS A 143 4.43 37.94 11.71
C LYS A 143 5.53 36.96 11.34
N ILE A 144 5.96 36.98 10.07
CA ILE A 144 7.06 36.16 9.57
C ILE A 144 8.14 37.10 9.02
N ASN A 145 9.31 37.09 9.64
CA ASN A 145 10.44 37.88 9.13
C ASN A 145 10.96 37.25 7.82
N GLN A 146 11.07 38.07 6.77
CA GLN A 146 11.42 37.60 5.42
C GLN A 146 12.81 36.96 5.39
N GLN A 147 13.80 37.58 6.04
CA GLN A 147 15.17 37.04 6.10
C GLN A 147 15.22 35.72 6.85
N SER A 148 14.46 35.59 7.95
CA SER A 148 14.38 34.35 8.73
C SER A 148 13.73 33.22 7.94
N LEU A 149 12.68 33.53 7.15
CA LEU A 149 12.05 32.57 6.25
C LEU A 149 13.01 32.12 5.14
N TYR A 150 13.71 33.07 4.50
CA TYR A 150 14.72 32.79 3.48
C TYR A 150 15.85 31.91 4.03
N ASN A 151 16.40 32.27 5.20
CA ASN A 151 17.45 31.50 5.85
C ASN A 151 16.99 30.09 6.26
N ASN A 152 15.73 29.92 6.70
CA ASN A 152 15.17 28.61 7.01
C ASN A 152 15.03 27.74 5.75
N LEU A 153 14.55 28.35 4.66
CA LEU A 153 14.48 27.71 3.35
C LEU A 153 15.87 27.29 2.89
N LEU A 154 16.83 28.21 2.89
CA LEU A 154 18.23 27.95 2.55
C LEU A 154 18.81 26.81 3.39
N PHE A 155 18.56 26.81 4.71
CA PHE A 155 19.04 25.77 5.62
C PHE A 155 18.50 24.37 5.25
N LYS A 156 17.20 24.27 4.96
CA LYS A 156 16.58 23.01 4.50
C LYS A 156 17.03 22.60 3.10
N TYR A 157 17.63 23.51 2.33
CA TYR A 157 18.00 23.33 0.94
C TYR A 157 19.50 23.11 0.67
N HIS A 158 20.36 23.10 1.70
CA HIS A 158 21.83 22.89 1.57
C HIS A 158 22.28 21.58 0.88
N GLN A 159 21.34 20.76 0.40
CA GLN A 159 21.61 19.56 -0.42
C GLN A 159 21.38 19.78 -1.93
N LEU A 160 20.89 20.95 -2.39
CA LEU A 160 20.46 21.19 -3.78
C LEU A 160 20.76 22.65 -4.21
N ASP A 161 22.02 22.99 -4.47
CA ASP A 161 22.59 24.36 -4.45
C ASP A 161 21.97 25.46 -5.37
N GLU A 162 21.10 25.15 -6.34
CA GLU A 162 20.76 26.11 -7.43
C GLU A 162 19.31 26.65 -7.48
N TYR A 163 18.44 26.43 -6.48
CA TYR A 163 16.99 26.73 -6.63
C TYR A 163 16.30 27.49 -5.49
N VAL A 164 17.04 28.03 -4.53
CA VAL A 164 16.42 28.64 -3.32
C VAL A 164 15.56 29.85 -3.68
N ASP A 165 15.98 30.69 -4.62
CA ASP A 165 15.23 31.90 -4.99
C ASP A 165 13.87 31.57 -5.61
N GLN A 166 13.78 30.56 -6.48
CA GLN A 166 12.51 30.12 -7.06
C GLN A 166 11.57 29.51 -6.00
N VAL A 167 12.14 28.73 -5.07
CA VAL A 167 11.39 28.16 -3.94
C VAL A 167 10.88 29.29 -3.03
N PHE A 168 11.69 30.34 -2.85
CA PHE A 168 11.32 31.51 -2.08
C PHE A 168 10.16 32.29 -2.73
N ILE A 169 10.21 32.54 -4.04
CA ILE A 169 9.10 33.17 -4.79
C ILE A 169 7.81 32.36 -4.62
N ASN A 170 7.88 31.03 -4.77
CA ASN A 170 6.71 30.17 -4.58
C ASN A 170 6.16 30.26 -3.14
N MET A 171 7.05 30.34 -2.14
CA MET A 171 6.67 30.53 -0.75
C MET A 171 5.97 31.87 -0.52
N GLU A 172 6.45 32.97 -1.14
CA GLU A 172 5.79 34.27 -1.10
C GLU A 172 4.37 34.21 -1.70
N CYS A 173 4.20 33.49 -2.81
CA CYS A 173 2.87 33.26 -3.40
C CYS A 173 1.93 32.51 -2.44
N TYR A 174 2.40 31.47 -1.76
CA TYR A 174 1.58 30.76 -0.75
C TYR A 174 1.20 31.66 0.42
N LEU A 175 2.13 32.49 0.91
CA LEU A 175 1.84 33.45 1.99
C LEU A 175 0.74 34.44 1.57
N GLN A 176 0.83 34.99 0.35
CA GLN A 176 -0.22 35.85 -0.21
C GLN A 176 -1.56 35.12 -0.32
N GLN A 177 -1.55 33.87 -0.81
CA GLN A 177 -2.76 33.05 -0.90
C GLN A 177 -3.41 32.80 0.47
N PHE A 178 -2.62 32.65 1.52
CA PHE A 178 -3.16 32.51 2.89
C PHE A 178 -3.76 33.82 3.40
N GLY A 179 -3.35 34.96 2.87
CA GLY A 179 -3.79 36.30 3.26
C GLY A 179 -2.73 37.13 4.00
N PHE A 180 -1.45 36.78 3.89
CA PHE A 180 -0.37 37.62 4.41
C PHE A 180 -0.06 38.78 3.44
N GLU A 181 0.22 39.94 4.03
CA GLU A 181 0.68 41.14 3.34
C GLU A 181 2.13 41.43 3.68
N LYS A 182 2.90 41.93 2.72
CA LYS A 182 4.32 42.23 2.89
C LYS A 182 4.49 43.68 3.32
N SER A 183 5.21 43.93 4.42
CA SER A 183 5.59 45.25 4.92
C SER A 183 6.93 45.19 5.65
N ASP A 184 7.82 46.16 5.46
CA ASP A 184 9.08 46.32 6.21
C ASP A 184 9.87 45.01 6.43
N ASN A 185 10.17 44.30 5.34
CA ASN A 185 10.90 43.01 5.33
C ASN A 185 10.26 41.90 6.17
N SER A 186 8.95 41.98 6.42
CA SER A 186 8.17 40.97 7.12
C SER A 186 6.84 40.74 6.42
N TRP A 187 6.30 39.55 6.60
CA TRP A 187 4.94 39.20 6.21
C TRP A 187 4.05 39.30 7.44
N TYR A 188 2.93 40.01 7.29
CA TYR A 188 1.96 40.25 8.34
C TYR A 188 0.59 39.71 7.93
N TYR A 189 -0.06 39.02 8.86
CA TYR A 189 -1.47 38.68 8.73
C TYR A 189 -2.30 39.77 9.41
N LEU A 190 -2.62 40.84 8.66
CA LEU A 190 -3.15 42.10 9.20
C LEU A 190 -4.66 42.06 9.54
N ASN A 191 -5.37 40.99 9.17
CA ASN A 191 -6.79 40.90 9.47
C ASN A 191 -7.02 40.57 10.95
N ASP A 192 -7.56 41.54 11.70
CA ASP A 192 -7.96 41.35 13.09
C ASP A 192 -8.98 40.21 13.24
N ASN A 193 -9.82 40.01 12.22
CA ASN A 193 -10.71 38.88 12.07
C ASN A 193 -10.05 37.82 11.17
N ILE A 194 -9.22 36.97 11.77
CA ILE A 194 -8.64 35.82 11.07
C ILE A 194 -9.75 35.05 10.36
N GLN A 195 -9.63 34.91 9.04
CA GLN A 195 -10.54 34.10 8.24
C GLN A 195 -10.20 32.62 8.43
N LEU A 196 -10.60 32.06 9.59
CA LEU A 196 -10.19 30.72 10.00
C LEU A 196 -10.60 29.66 8.97
N LEU A 197 -11.79 29.81 8.37
CA LEU A 197 -12.28 28.94 7.31
C LEU A 197 -11.41 28.99 6.05
N HIS A 198 -10.90 30.16 5.67
CA HIS A 198 -10.00 30.31 4.52
C HIS A 198 -8.66 29.63 4.80
N LEU A 199 -8.05 29.91 5.95
CA LEU A 199 -6.79 29.29 6.35
C LEU A 199 -6.92 27.77 6.52
N TRP A 200 -8.06 27.28 7.02
CA TRP A 200 -8.37 25.85 7.08
C TRP A 200 -8.45 25.22 5.69
N LYS A 201 -9.11 25.89 4.74
CA LYS A 201 -9.18 25.41 3.36
C LYS A 201 -7.79 25.30 2.73
N CYS A 202 -6.95 26.32 2.91
CA CYS A 202 -5.56 26.28 2.45
C CYS A 202 -4.76 25.15 3.11
N TYR A 203 -4.96 24.94 4.41
CA TYR A 203 -4.30 23.85 5.15
C TYR A 203 -4.71 22.47 4.63
N LYS A 204 -6.01 22.26 4.43
CA LYS A 204 -6.57 21.05 3.82
C LYS A 204 -6.00 20.79 2.43
N GLU A 205 -5.97 21.80 1.57
CA GLU A 205 -5.41 21.68 0.21
C GLU A 205 -3.95 21.23 0.24
N LEU A 206 -3.14 21.72 1.18
CA LEU A 206 -1.75 21.31 1.34
C LEU A 206 -1.59 19.90 1.93
N ILE A 207 -2.44 19.49 2.86
CA ILE A 207 -2.46 18.12 3.41
C ILE A 207 -2.83 17.12 2.33
N ASP A 208 -3.85 17.41 1.53
CA ASP A 208 -4.31 16.54 0.43
C ASP A 208 -3.20 16.36 -0.64
N GLN A 209 -2.26 17.30 -0.73
CA GLN A 209 -1.08 17.18 -1.59
C GLN A 209 0.06 16.32 -1.01
N GLN A 210 0.03 15.91 0.27
CA GLN A 210 1.09 15.08 0.88
C GLN A 210 1.28 13.76 0.11
N PHE A 211 2.54 13.39 -0.17
CA PHE A 211 2.90 12.23 -1.01
C PHE A 211 2.29 10.91 -0.52
N MET A 212 2.02 10.77 0.79
CA MET A 212 1.29 9.61 1.33
C MET A 212 -0.12 9.47 0.75
N TYR A 213 -0.82 10.56 0.45
CA TYR A 213 -2.11 10.53 -0.27
C TYR A 213 -1.92 10.26 -1.77
N GLY A 214 -0.89 10.84 -2.39
CA GLY A 214 -0.57 10.63 -3.80
C GLY A 214 -0.13 9.21 -4.15
N VAL A 215 0.72 8.59 -3.32
CA VAL A 215 1.16 7.19 -3.44
C VAL A 215 0.00 6.24 -3.27
N CYS A 216 -0.92 6.49 -2.33
CA CYS A 216 -2.13 5.67 -2.22
C CYS A 216 -2.94 5.70 -3.49
N ILE A 217 -3.14 6.87 -4.08
CA ILE A 217 -3.93 7.01 -5.30
C ILE A 217 -3.21 6.35 -6.48
N PHE A 218 -1.90 6.57 -6.66
CA PHE A 218 -1.15 6.03 -7.80
C PHE A 218 -0.99 4.51 -7.74
N TYR A 219 -0.69 3.94 -6.56
CA TYR A 219 -0.63 2.48 -6.38
C TYR A 219 -2.01 1.80 -6.41
N CYS A 220 -3.09 2.52 -6.09
CA CYS A 220 -4.45 2.01 -6.28
C CYS A 220 -4.90 2.00 -7.74
N TYR A 221 -4.29 2.83 -8.60
CA TYR A 221 -4.65 2.89 -10.03
C TYR A 221 -3.82 1.92 -10.89
N ASP A 222 -2.59 1.56 -10.52
CA ASP A 222 -1.72 0.69 -11.34
C ASP A 222 -1.68 -0.79 -10.89
N LYS A 223 -2.47 -1.18 -9.88
CA LYS A 223 -2.68 -2.60 -9.53
C LYS A 223 -3.90 -2.74 -8.64
N GLN A 224 -4.87 -3.57 -9.05
CA GLN A 224 -5.98 -4.08 -8.22
C GLN A 224 -5.52 -4.92 -7.00
N ARG A 225 -4.27 -4.81 -6.54
CA ARG A 225 -3.66 -5.65 -5.48
C ARG A 225 -3.31 -4.91 -4.19
N TYR A 226 -3.45 -3.59 -4.12
CA TYR A 226 -3.45 -2.91 -2.82
C TYR A 226 -4.89 -2.58 -2.46
N LYS A 227 -5.42 -3.26 -1.44
CA LYS A 227 -6.64 -2.87 -0.72
C LYS A 227 -6.69 -1.34 -0.62
N ALA A 228 -7.77 -0.73 -1.12
CA ALA A 228 -8.02 0.69 -0.97
C ALA A 228 -7.69 1.10 0.47
N ARG A 229 -6.70 2.00 0.66
CA ARG A 229 -6.51 2.59 2.00
C ARG A 229 -7.84 3.24 2.37
N ILE A 230 -8.35 2.85 3.54
CA ILE A 230 -9.56 3.38 4.16
C ILE A 230 -9.55 4.90 4.00
N ASN A 231 -10.56 5.45 3.33
CA ASN A 231 -10.71 6.89 3.17
C ASN A 231 -10.50 7.56 4.52
N ILE A 232 -9.47 8.43 4.63
CA ILE A 232 -9.29 9.18 5.86
C ILE A 232 -10.55 9.99 6.06
N PRO A 233 -11.22 9.80 7.19
CA PRO A 233 -12.54 10.33 7.28
C PRO A 233 -12.55 11.84 7.41
N LYS A 234 -13.28 12.50 6.52
CA LYS A 234 -13.32 13.97 6.44
C LYS A 234 -14.11 14.63 7.58
N ARG A 235 -15.02 13.90 8.26
CA ARG A 235 -15.95 14.45 9.26
C ARG A 235 -16.11 13.61 10.53
N VAL A 236 -15.38 13.89 11.58
CA VAL A 236 -15.49 13.09 12.81
C VAL A 236 -16.53 13.69 13.76
N CYS A 237 -17.29 12.83 14.45
CA CYS A 237 -18.08 13.26 15.59
C CYS A 237 -17.20 13.15 16.84
N MET A 238 -17.02 14.25 17.58
CA MET A 238 -16.25 14.26 18.82
C MET A 238 -17.14 14.76 19.96
N LEU A 239 -17.16 14.01 21.05
CA LEU A 239 -17.86 14.40 22.27
C LEU A 239 -17.02 15.45 23.01
N SER A 240 -17.48 16.69 23.03
CA SER A 240 -16.80 17.84 23.65
C SER A 240 -17.76 18.49 24.64
N ASN A 241 -17.35 18.62 25.90
CA ASN A 241 -18.18 19.18 26.99
C ASN A 241 -19.58 18.52 27.12
N GLY A 242 -19.68 17.21 26.86
CA GLY A 242 -20.93 16.47 26.97
C GLY A 242 -21.90 16.62 25.78
N LYS A 243 -21.50 17.29 24.70
CA LYS A 243 -22.27 17.37 23.45
C LYS A 243 -21.51 16.75 22.28
N TRP A 244 -22.23 16.03 21.42
CA TRP A 244 -21.66 15.52 20.17
C TRP A 244 -21.59 16.65 19.17
N GLU A 245 -20.37 16.98 18.77
CA GLU A 245 -20.09 18.01 17.79
C GLU A 245 -19.45 17.35 16.56
N ILE A 246 -19.82 17.84 15.38
CA ILE A 246 -19.28 17.34 14.11
C ILE A 246 -18.13 18.25 13.71
N TYR A 247 -16.96 17.66 13.57
CA TYR A 247 -15.74 18.34 13.15
C TYR A 247 -15.35 17.91 11.76
N GLU A 248 -14.86 18.84 10.95
CA GLU A 248 -14.06 18.47 9.80
C GLU A 248 -12.66 18.05 10.28
N ALA A 249 -12.21 16.86 9.89
CA ALA A 249 -10.94 16.29 10.34
C ALA A 249 -9.91 16.24 9.22
N MET A 250 -8.67 16.62 9.55
CA MET A 250 -7.50 16.48 8.68
C MET A 250 -6.38 15.80 9.44
N PHE A 251 -5.64 14.89 8.80
CA PHE A 251 -4.49 14.25 9.42
C PHE A 251 -3.19 14.80 8.87
N ASP A 252 -2.47 15.54 9.71
CA ASP A 252 -1.14 16.03 9.41
C ASP A 252 -0.10 14.99 9.81
N TYR A 253 0.32 14.19 8.83
CA TYR A 253 1.35 13.18 9.03
C TYR A 253 2.69 13.75 9.48
N GLN A 254 3.01 14.98 9.07
CA GLN A 254 4.29 15.59 9.34
C GLN A 254 4.41 15.98 10.81
N HIS A 255 3.36 16.57 11.36
CA HIS A 255 3.29 16.92 12.77
C HIS A 255 2.65 15.81 13.62
N ARG A 256 2.30 14.68 12.99
CA ARG A 256 1.51 13.59 13.55
C ARG A 256 0.34 14.11 14.37
N THR A 257 -0.46 15.00 13.81
CA THR A 257 -1.54 15.69 14.54
C THR A 257 -2.84 15.55 13.76
N ILE A 258 -3.93 15.23 14.45
CA ILE A 258 -5.27 15.39 13.87
C ILE A 258 -5.74 16.81 14.16
N MET A 259 -6.08 17.48 13.09
CA MET A 259 -6.68 18.80 13.07
C MET A 259 -8.19 18.65 13.01
N LEU A 260 -8.93 19.36 13.86
CA LEU A 260 -10.38 19.29 13.97
C LEU A 260 -10.97 20.70 13.87
N LEU A 261 -11.70 20.99 12.80
CA LEU A 261 -12.43 22.26 12.66
C LEU A 261 -13.88 22.06 13.09
N ASP A 262 -14.31 22.82 14.08
CA ASP A 262 -15.73 23.00 14.39
C ASP A 262 -16.35 23.95 13.38
N MET A 263 -17.26 23.45 12.55
CA MET A 263 -17.92 24.25 11.51
C MET A 263 -18.93 25.25 12.09
N ASN A 264 -19.45 25.03 13.29
CA ASN A 264 -20.43 25.89 13.94
C ASN A 264 -19.74 27.02 14.69
N GLU A 265 -18.75 26.69 15.51
CA GLU A 265 -18.03 27.67 16.34
C GLU A 265 -16.86 28.33 15.61
N GLN A 266 -16.47 27.80 14.44
CA GLN A 266 -15.24 28.18 13.74
C GLN A 266 -14.05 28.16 14.71
N SER A 267 -13.91 27.07 15.46
CA SER A 267 -12.81 26.84 16.38
C SER A 267 -12.00 25.63 15.92
N ILE A 268 -10.68 25.67 16.13
CA ILE A 268 -9.81 24.56 15.76
C ILE A 268 -9.29 23.90 17.02
N LYS A 269 -9.48 22.59 17.06
CA LYS A 269 -8.90 21.69 18.05
C LYS A 269 -7.85 20.84 17.37
N SER A 270 -6.91 20.39 18.17
CA SER A 270 -5.83 19.55 17.68
C SER A 270 -5.54 18.42 18.63
N LEU A 271 -5.29 17.26 18.07
CA LEU A 271 -5.00 16.06 18.81
C LEU A 271 -3.63 15.55 18.36
N GLN A 272 -2.63 15.73 19.21
CA GLN A 272 -1.29 15.25 18.94
C GLN A 272 -1.29 13.72 18.98
N ILE A 273 -0.93 13.09 17.86
CA ILE A 273 -0.70 11.66 17.78
C ILE A 273 0.76 11.34 18.03
N GLY A 274 1.01 10.57 19.09
CA GLY A 274 2.36 10.11 19.43
C GLY A 274 3.25 11.18 20.02
N ASN A 275 4.52 10.82 20.25
CA ASN A 275 5.53 11.76 20.71
C ASN A 275 6.12 12.54 19.51
N PRO A 276 5.90 13.87 19.39
CA PRO A 276 6.43 14.66 18.29
C PRO A 276 7.98 14.76 18.30
N LYS A 277 8.65 14.37 19.40
CA LYS A 277 10.11 14.43 19.55
C LYS A 277 10.86 13.14 19.15
N LYS A 278 10.17 12.05 18.76
CA LYS A 278 10.79 10.78 18.38
C LYS A 278 10.37 10.36 16.96
N ALA A 279 11.35 10.04 16.10
CA ALA A 279 11.11 9.58 14.73
C ALA A 279 10.49 8.16 14.66
N SER A 280 10.45 7.40 15.77
CA SER A 280 9.81 6.09 15.85
C SER A 280 8.27 6.23 15.89
N LEU A 281 7.57 5.37 15.15
CA LEU A 281 6.11 5.29 15.07
C LEU A 281 5.52 4.90 16.44
N GLU A 282 5.04 5.89 17.19
CA GLU A 282 4.16 5.71 18.35
C GLU A 282 2.85 6.38 17.96
N PHE A 283 1.80 5.62 17.64
CA PHE A 283 0.47 6.21 17.45
C PHE A 283 -0.34 5.98 18.73
N ASN A 284 -0.73 7.08 19.39
CA ASN A 284 -1.57 7.04 20.59
C ASN A 284 -2.77 7.98 20.45
N VAL A 285 -3.47 7.91 19.31
CA VAL A 285 -4.76 8.57 19.08
C VAL A 285 -5.66 7.69 18.22
N HIS A 286 -6.87 7.47 18.72
CA HIS A 286 -7.90 6.58 18.16
C HIS A 286 -8.95 7.41 17.37
N ILE A 287 -9.09 7.19 16.06
CA ILE A 287 -10.22 7.68 15.23
C ILE A 287 -10.83 6.49 14.47
N GLN A 288 -12.16 6.36 14.44
CA GLN A 288 -12.84 5.15 13.95
C GLN A 288 -14.09 5.46 13.07
N TRP A 289 -14.18 4.93 11.84
CA TRP A 289 -15.33 5.05 10.91
C TRP A 289 -15.84 3.70 10.39
N TYR A 290 -17.15 3.59 10.10
CA TYR A 290 -17.80 2.41 9.47
C TYR A 290 -19.00 2.80 8.60
N ASN A 291 -19.28 1.98 7.57
CA ASN A 291 -20.62 1.65 7.04
C ASN A 291 -20.60 0.20 6.51
N ASP A 292 -21.69 -0.57 6.73
CA ASP A 292 -22.04 -1.86 6.10
C ASP A 292 -23.58 -2.01 6.14
N PHE A 293 -24.25 -2.01 4.99
CA PHE A 293 -25.72 -1.92 4.90
C PHE A 293 -26.37 -3.32 4.73
N ASN A 294 -26.49 -4.05 5.83
CA ASN A 294 -27.62 -4.93 6.21
C ASN A 294 -27.37 -5.69 7.53
N ASP A 295 -26.18 -5.54 8.13
CA ASP A 295 -25.91 -5.81 9.56
C ASP A 295 -26.40 -4.67 10.48
N GLU A 296 -26.97 -3.61 9.90
CA GLU A 296 -27.35 -2.35 10.56
C GLU A 296 -28.43 -2.46 11.65
N PHE A 297 -29.07 -3.62 11.84
CA PHE A 297 -29.95 -3.83 12.98
C PHE A 297 -29.24 -4.37 14.24
N ASN A 298 -28.02 -4.91 14.12
CA ASN A 298 -27.16 -5.28 15.26
C ASN A 298 -25.89 -4.43 15.21
N SER A 299 -26.04 -3.19 15.60
CA SER A 299 -25.00 -2.17 15.64
C SER A 299 -23.89 -2.38 16.67
N PHE A 300 -23.95 -3.49 17.44
CA PHE A 300 -22.94 -3.92 18.37
C PHE A 300 -21.83 -4.68 17.63
N HIS A 301 -20.63 -4.11 17.62
CA HIS A 301 -19.49 -4.73 16.97
C HIS A 301 -18.33 -4.91 17.93
N ALA A 302 -17.83 -6.14 18.03
CA ALA A 302 -16.60 -6.44 18.71
C ALA A 302 -15.43 -6.26 17.73
N ILE A 303 -14.59 -5.29 18.02
CA ILE A 303 -13.30 -5.14 17.35
C ILE A 303 -12.30 -5.92 18.19
N TRP A 304 -11.63 -6.89 17.59
CA TRP A 304 -10.60 -7.64 18.30
C TRP A 304 -9.30 -7.67 17.52
N ARG A 305 -8.19 -7.70 18.24
CA ARG A 305 -6.84 -7.58 17.68
C ARG A 305 -6.02 -8.82 18.02
N ASP A 306 -5.42 -9.40 16.99
CA ASP A 306 -4.22 -10.25 17.06
C ASP A 306 -2.98 -9.35 16.99
N ALA A 307 -1.80 -9.84 17.38
CA ALA A 307 -0.51 -9.15 17.33
C ALA A 307 -0.24 -8.38 16.02
N ILE A 308 -0.83 -8.80 14.90
CA ILE A 308 -0.59 -8.22 13.57
C ILE A 308 -1.87 -7.62 12.94
N VAL A 309 -3.06 -8.19 13.18
CA VAL A 309 -4.29 -7.87 12.44
C VAL A 309 -5.44 -7.54 13.38
N THR A 310 -6.21 -6.50 13.03
CA THR A 310 -7.47 -6.14 13.71
C THR A 310 -8.66 -6.63 12.89
N TYR A 311 -9.59 -7.30 13.55
CA TYR A 311 -10.81 -7.87 13.01
C TYR A 311 -12.02 -7.15 13.60
N LYS A 312 -13.12 -7.12 12.85
CA LYS A 312 -14.39 -6.59 13.33
C LYS A 312 -15.48 -7.62 13.11
N GLU A 313 -16.16 -7.95 14.19
CA GLU A 313 -17.22 -8.94 14.22
C GLU A 313 -18.53 -8.30 14.69
N PRO A 314 -19.63 -8.44 13.92
CA PRO A 314 -20.96 -8.14 14.43
C PRO A 314 -21.37 -9.21 15.45
N LEU A 315 -21.76 -8.81 16.66
CA LEU A 315 -22.27 -9.73 17.69
C LEU A 315 -23.66 -9.27 18.14
N ASN A 316 -24.56 -10.21 18.45
CA ASN A 316 -25.88 -9.87 18.97
C ASN A 316 -25.83 -9.74 20.50
N PRO A 317 -25.94 -8.52 21.07
CA PRO A 317 -25.70 -8.33 22.48
C PRO A 317 -26.86 -8.85 23.36
N TYR A 318 -28.05 -9.06 22.79
CA TYR A 318 -29.23 -9.50 23.54
C TYR A 318 -29.32 -11.01 23.73
N SER A 319 -28.66 -11.79 22.86
CA SER A 319 -28.68 -13.25 22.87
C SER A 319 -27.35 -13.88 23.27
N MET A 320 -26.23 -13.17 23.12
CA MET A 320 -24.89 -13.69 23.36
C MET A 320 -24.36 -13.28 24.74
N THR A 321 -23.77 -14.22 25.48
CA THR A 321 -23.03 -13.92 26.71
C THR A 321 -21.62 -13.42 26.42
N LEU A 322 -20.99 -12.72 27.36
CA LEU A 322 -19.60 -12.29 27.22
C LEU A 322 -18.67 -13.49 26.95
N LYS A 323 -18.85 -14.58 27.70
CA LYS A 323 -18.12 -15.83 27.52
C LYS A 323 -18.32 -16.43 26.13
N GLN A 324 -19.55 -16.44 25.62
CA GLN A 324 -19.86 -16.91 24.27
C GLN A 324 -19.23 -16.01 23.19
N GLY A 325 -19.27 -14.69 23.36
CA GLY A 325 -18.67 -13.75 22.42
C GLY A 325 -17.15 -13.88 22.33
N ILE A 326 -16.48 -13.96 23.48
CA ILE A 326 -15.03 -14.20 23.51
C ILE A 326 -14.70 -15.55 22.89
N ARG A 327 -15.46 -16.61 23.21
CA ARG A 327 -15.27 -17.93 22.61
C ARG A 327 -15.45 -17.88 21.09
N TYR A 328 -16.47 -17.18 20.58
CA TYR A 328 -16.68 -16.99 19.15
C TYR A 328 -15.46 -16.33 18.48
N CYS A 329 -14.92 -15.25 19.05
CA CYS A 329 -13.70 -14.62 18.53
C CYS A 329 -12.49 -15.56 18.58
N LYS A 330 -12.34 -16.37 19.64
CA LYS A 330 -11.28 -17.38 19.75
C LYS A 330 -11.40 -18.47 18.69
N ASP A 331 -12.59 -19.03 18.50
CA ASP A 331 -12.87 -20.06 17.50
C ASP A 331 -12.58 -19.51 16.09
N LYS A 332 -12.94 -18.24 15.83
CA LYS A 332 -12.64 -17.58 14.56
C LYS A 332 -11.14 -17.34 14.35
N LEU A 333 -10.42 -16.91 15.39
CA LEU A 333 -8.97 -16.76 15.35
C LEU A 333 -8.27 -18.11 15.12
N GLN A 334 -8.76 -19.19 15.74
CA GLN A 334 -8.25 -20.54 15.53
C GLN A 334 -8.41 -20.98 14.07
N ILE A 335 -9.57 -20.76 13.46
CA ILE A 335 -9.82 -21.07 12.04
C ILE A 335 -8.88 -20.27 11.14
N LEU A 336 -8.69 -18.98 11.43
CA LEU A 336 -7.76 -18.11 10.69
C LEU A 336 -6.31 -18.62 10.77
N LYS A 337 -5.84 -18.95 11.97
CA LYS A 337 -4.48 -19.45 12.20
C LYS A 337 -4.28 -20.85 11.59
N HIS A 338 -5.30 -21.70 11.62
CA HIS A 338 -5.29 -22.99 10.95
C HIS A 338 -5.11 -22.82 9.44
N PHE A 339 -5.87 -21.91 8.84
CA PHE A 339 -5.81 -21.67 7.40
C PHE A 339 -4.48 -21.04 6.97
N MET A 340 -3.96 -20.09 7.75
CA MET A 340 -2.74 -19.37 7.40
C MET A 340 -1.48 -20.21 7.60
N ASN A 341 -1.41 -20.95 8.71
CA ASN A 341 -0.14 -21.54 9.18
C ASN A 341 -0.27 -23.03 9.54
N GLY A 342 -1.43 -23.67 9.34
CA GLY A 342 -1.69 -25.02 9.86
C GLY A 342 -1.77 -25.11 11.39
N THR A 343 -1.69 -23.99 12.12
CA THR A 343 -1.69 -23.93 13.58
C THR A 343 -3.11 -23.81 14.13
N ASP A 344 -3.62 -24.84 14.81
CA ASP A 344 -4.95 -24.83 15.43
C ASP A 344 -4.95 -25.33 16.88
N GLU A 345 -3.82 -25.78 17.43
CA GLU A 345 -3.74 -26.14 18.84
C GLU A 345 -3.45 -24.88 19.66
N VAL A 346 -4.39 -24.53 20.54
CA VAL A 346 -4.31 -23.32 21.36
C VAL A 346 -3.37 -23.61 22.54
N ILE A 347 -2.20 -22.95 22.60
CA ILE A 347 -1.35 -22.97 23.80
C ILE A 347 -1.98 -22.12 24.89
N TYR A 348 -2.29 -20.87 24.55
CA TYR A 348 -3.02 -19.98 25.42
C TYR A 348 -3.86 -19.03 24.57
N SER A 349 -5.03 -18.70 25.09
CA SER A 349 -5.85 -17.64 24.53
C SER A 349 -6.45 -16.83 25.66
N ILE A 350 -5.99 -15.59 25.79
CA ILE A 350 -6.32 -14.70 26.89
C ILE A 350 -7.01 -13.47 26.31
N CYS A 351 -8.19 -13.16 26.85
CA CYS A 351 -8.80 -11.85 26.65
C CYS A 351 -8.26 -10.95 27.75
N GLU A 352 -7.53 -9.89 27.39
CA GLU A 352 -6.95 -8.96 28.36
C GLU A 352 -8.02 -7.93 28.73
N PHE A 353 -8.86 -8.30 29.70
CA PHE A 353 -10.05 -7.53 30.11
C PHE A 353 -9.75 -6.11 30.59
N ASP A 354 -8.56 -5.90 31.15
CA ASP A 354 -8.03 -4.59 31.53
C ASP A 354 -7.65 -3.71 30.33
N LYS A 355 -7.39 -4.33 29.17
CA LYS A 355 -7.14 -3.67 27.88
C LYS A 355 -8.37 -3.62 26.96
N CYS A 356 -9.47 -4.27 27.34
CA CYS A 356 -10.73 -4.16 26.62
C CYS A 356 -11.36 -2.78 26.84
N GLU A 357 -12.04 -2.25 25.83
CA GLU A 357 -12.74 -0.97 25.91
C GLU A 357 -14.24 -1.13 25.61
N PRO A 358 -15.12 -0.81 26.56
CA PRO A 358 -14.82 -0.44 27.94
C PRO A 358 -14.30 -1.63 28.75
N ARG A 359 -13.54 -1.29 29.82
CA ARG A 359 -12.95 -2.28 30.72
C ARG A 359 -14.03 -3.19 31.27
N ILE A 360 -13.78 -4.48 31.18
CA ILE A 360 -14.66 -5.51 31.70
C ILE A 360 -14.13 -5.91 33.09
N GLU A 361 -14.99 -5.89 34.10
CA GLU A 361 -14.60 -6.28 35.45
C GLU A 361 -14.32 -7.80 35.48
N GLN A 362 -13.14 -8.20 35.96
CA GLN A 362 -12.71 -9.61 35.98
C GLN A 362 -13.66 -10.51 36.80
N ASN A 363 -14.34 -9.97 37.80
CA ASN A 363 -15.31 -10.71 38.62
C ASN A 363 -16.55 -11.17 37.83
N ARG A 364 -16.79 -10.68 36.59
CA ARG A 364 -17.96 -11.04 35.77
C ARG A 364 -17.70 -12.14 34.74
N ILE A 365 -16.48 -12.70 34.69
CA ILE A 365 -16.08 -13.66 33.64
C ILE A 365 -16.76 -15.02 33.81
N ASP A 366 -16.96 -15.46 35.06
CA ASP A 366 -17.53 -16.78 35.38
C ASP A 366 -19.07 -16.79 35.38
N GLU A 367 -19.68 -15.62 35.32
CA GLU A 367 -21.12 -15.47 35.23
C GLU A 367 -21.56 -15.51 33.76
N ASP A 368 -22.69 -16.18 33.47
CA ASP A 368 -23.32 -16.20 32.14
C ASP A 368 -24.00 -14.84 31.81
N VAL A 369 -23.27 -13.74 32.00
CA VAL A 369 -23.74 -12.37 31.79
C VAL A 369 -23.87 -12.11 30.31
N ARG A 370 -25.06 -11.65 29.89
CA ARG A 370 -25.30 -11.23 28.50
C ARG A 370 -24.48 -10.00 28.16
N LEU A 371 -24.01 -9.90 26.92
CA LEU A 371 -23.34 -8.69 26.42
C LEU A 371 -24.19 -7.43 26.66
N HIS A 372 -25.52 -7.54 26.56
CA HIS A 372 -26.47 -6.50 26.96
C HIS A 372 -26.24 -6.05 28.40
N ASP A 373 -26.16 -6.96 29.37
CA ASP A 373 -26.01 -6.61 30.78
C ASP A 373 -24.63 -6.01 31.11
N VAL A 374 -23.61 -6.41 30.36
CA VAL A 374 -22.27 -5.81 30.44
C VAL A 374 -22.28 -4.37 29.91
N TYR A 375 -22.99 -4.11 28.81
CA TYR A 375 -22.81 -2.88 28.03
C TYR A 375 -24.02 -1.94 27.95
N LYS A 376 -25.19 -2.30 28.49
CA LYS A 376 -26.44 -1.49 28.43
C LYS A 376 -26.34 -0.13 29.11
N HIS A 377 -25.39 0.02 30.02
CA HIS A 377 -25.15 1.28 30.73
C HIS A 377 -24.30 2.25 29.92
N LEU A 378 -23.72 1.80 28.80
CA LEU A 378 -22.92 2.66 27.93
C LEU A 378 -23.82 3.55 27.06
N PRO A 379 -23.42 4.80 26.82
CA PRO A 379 -24.11 5.68 25.88
C PRO A 379 -24.20 5.03 24.48
N HIS A 380 -25.35 5.22 23.82
CA HIS A 380 -25.64 4.76 22.45
C HIS A 380 -25.82 3.25 22.27
N TYR A 381 -25.85 2.45 23.34
CA TYR A 381 -26.20 1.03 23.23
C TYR A 381 -27.59 0.83 22.57
N PRO A 382 -27.76 -0.13 21.63
CA PRO A 382 -26.81 -1.17 21.21
C PRO A 382 -25.83 -0.73 20.10
N ILE A 383 -25.94 0.51 19.60
CA ILE A 383 -25.09 1.09 18.54
C ILE A 383 -23.73 1.53 19.11
N ILE A 384 -22.96 0.54 19.54
CA ILE A 384 -21.64 0.74 20.14
C ILE A 384 -20.61 -0.19 19.50
N ARG A 385 -19.35 0.23 19.53
CA ARG A 385 -18.22 -0.63 19.21
C ARG A 385 -17.48 -0.90 20.50
N VAL A 386 -17.29 -2.16 20.80
CA VAL A 386 -16.48 -2.60 21.94
C VAL A 386 -15.17 -3.15 21.39
N TYR A 387 -14.08 -2.88 22.09
CA TYR A 387 -12.76 -3.39 21.76
C TYR A 387 -12.40 -4.53 22.70
N TRP A 388 -12.04 -5.68 22.14
CA TRP A 388 -11.57 -6.85 22.87
C TRP A 388 -10.13 -7.17 22.47
N GLU A 389 -9.19 -7.05 23.41
CA GLU A 389 -7.81 -7.49 23.19
C GLU A 389 -7.76 -9.01 23.41
N ILE A 390 -7.65 -9.78 22.32
CA ILE A 390 -7.62 -11.25 22.38
C ILE A 390 -6.28 -11.74 21.86
N ASN A 391 -5.40 -12.05 22.80
CA ASN A 391 -4.12 -12.66 22.49
C ASN A 391 -4.28 -14.17 22.40
N GLY A 392 -3.86 -14.75 21.28
CA GLY A 392 -3.85 -16.18 21.07
C GLY A 392 -2.51 -16.65 20.54
N LEU A 393 -1.90 -17.59 21.23
CA LEU A 393 -0.75 -18.34 20.73
C LEU A 393 -1.23 -19.73 20.31
N PHE A 394 -0.96 -20.06 19.06
CA PHE A 394 -1.36 -21.31 18.43
C PHE A 394 -0.12 -22.03 17.93
N ILE A 395 -0.13 -23.35 18.03
CA ILE A 395 0.88 -24.22 17.44
C ILE A 395 0.22 -25.22 16.50
N VAL A 396 1.06 -25.82 15.66
CA VAL A 396 0.68 -27.00 14.91
C VAL A 396 0.53 -28.13 15.93
N PRO A 397 -0.59 -28.86 15.95
CA PRO A 397 -0.73 -30.00 16.82
C PRO A 397 0.39 -31.00 16.59
N TYR A 398 0.88 -31.59 17.67
CA TYR A 398 1.98 -32.54 17.59
C TYR A 398 1.73 -33.68 16.59
N LYS A 399 0.46 -34.13 16.46
CA LYS A 399 0.02 -35.13 15.47
C LYS A 399 0.12 -34.70 13.99
N ARG A 400 0.42 -33.43 13.71
CA ARG A 400 0.60 -32.84 12.36
C ARG A 400 1.98 -32.19 12.19
N SER A 401 2.86 -32.30 13.18
CA SER A 401 4.25 -31.89 13.06
C SER A 401 5.14 -33.07 12.66
N ILE A 402 6.25 -32.78 12.00
CA ILE A 402 7.19 -33.74 11.45
C ILE A 402 8.44 -33.77 12.33
N ASN A 403 8.89 -34.98 12.69
CA ASN A 403 10.18 -35.17 13.36
C ASN A 403 11.33 -34.83 12.39
N ILE A 404 12.36 -34.15 12.89
CA ILE A 404 13.56 -33.81 12.14
C ILE A 404 14.41 -35.04 11.85
N GLU A 405 14.43 -36.00 12.78
CA GLU A 405 15.09 -37.26 12.54
C GLU A 405 14.33 -38.01 11.45
N ARG A 406 14.99 -38.16 10.29
CA ARG A 406 14.53 -39.03 9.20
C ARG A 406 14.65 -40.50 9.66
N GLU A 407 13.95 -40.88 10.72
CA GLU A 407 13.80 -42.28 11.10
C GLU A 407 13.02 -42.96 9.99
N ASN A 408 13.75 -43.67 9.11
CA ASN A 408 13.25 -44.63 8.13
C ASN A 408 11.77 -44.41 7.74
N ILE A 409 11.44 -43.22 7.19
CA ILE A 409 10.14 -43.01 6.56
C ILE A 409 9.99 -44.22 5.63
N PRO A 410 8.99 -45.09 5.84
CA PRO A 410 8.86 -46.31 5.07
C PRO A 410 8.91 -45.85 3.63
N LYS A 411 9.94 -46.28 2.89
CA LYS A 411 10.17 -45.85 1.52
C LYS A 411 8.84 -46.03 0.80
N SER A 412 8.11 -44.95 0.62
CA SER A 412 6.87 -44.98 -0.14
C SER A 412 7.30 -45.51 -1.50
N ASP A 413 6.55 -46.45 -2.07
CA ASP A 413 6.79 -47.00 -3.41
C ASP A 413 6.74 -45.94 -4.53
N LEU A 414 6.72 -44.64 -4.19
CA LEU A 414 7.25 -43.54 -4.97
C LEU A 414 8.77 -43.72 -5.17
N ASP A 415 9.13 -44.73 -5.95
CA ASP A 415 10.42 -44.87 -6.58
C ASP A 415 10.52 -43.77 -7.66
N ILE A 416 10.55 -42.50 -7.23
CA ILE A 416 10.99 -41.34 -8.03
C ILE A 416 12.51 -41.49 -8.19
N THR A 417 12.91 -42.54 -8.88
CA THR A 417 14.13 -42.53 -9.64
C THR A 417 13.88 -41.61 -10.83
N PHE A 418 14.80 -40.68 -11.09
CA PHE A 418 14.74 -39.81 -12.26
C PHE A 418 14.87 -40.66 -13.57
N SER A 419 13.74 -41.27 -13.99
CA SER A 419 13.30 -41.97 -15.23
C SER A 419 14.14 -43.09 -15.88
N PRO A 420 13.56 -44.07 -16.64
CA PRO A 420 12.23 -44.04 -17.31
C PRO A 420 11.40 -45.36 -17.42
N ASN A 421 10.10 -45.18 -17.71
CA ASN A 421 9.12 -46.08 -18.37
C ASN A 421 8.21 -47.03 -17.55
N GLY A 422 6.96 -46.59 -17.34
CA GLY A 422 5.77 -47.44 -17.11
C GLY A 422 4.56 -46.62 -16.64
N LYS A 423 3.50 -46.51 -17.46
CA LYS A 423 2.27 -45.75 -17.11
C LYS A 423 1.46 -46.47 -16.01
N PRO A 424 0.96 -45.77 -14.98
CA PRO A 424 -0.18 -46.25 -14.21
C PRO A 424 -1.49 -45.62 -14.72
N THR A 425 -2.51 -46.45 -14.89
CA THR A 425 -3.91 -46.05 -14.91
C THR A 425 -4.35 -45.84 -13.46
N PHE A 426 -4.67 -44.60 -13.07
CA PHE A 426 -5.40 -44.33 -11.84
C PHE A 426 -6.64 -43.50 -12.13
N ASN A 427 -7.77 -44.01 -11.62
CA ASN A 427 -9.12 -43.53 -11.81
C ASN A 427 -9.44 -42.45 -10.74
N PRO A 428 -10.00 -41.29 -11.10
CA PRO A 428 -10.14 -40.14 -10.20
C PRO A 428 -11.52 -40.09 -9.56
N PHE A 429 -11.60 -40.31 -8.25
CA PHE A 429 -12.63 -39.76 -7.36
C PHE A 429 -11.97 -39.60 -5.98
N LEU A 430 -11.59 -38.40 -5.53
CA LEU A 430 -12.42 -37.34 -4.94
C LEU A 430 -13.14 -37.77 -3.66
N TYR A 431 -12.79 -37.12 -2.55
CA TYR A 431 -13.79 -36.69 -1.57
C TYR A 431 -14.05 -35.20 -1.79
N GLU A 432 -15.16 -34.92 -2.44
CA GLU A 432 -15.73 -33.60 -2.75
C GLU A 432 -16.35 -32.93 -1.49
N CYS A 433 -16.44 -33.66 -0.37
CA CYS A 433 -17.22 -33.25 0.80
C CYS A 433 -16.54 -32.23 1.74
N ASP A 434 -15.23 -32.04 1.68
CA ASP A 434 -14.54 -31.02 2.50
C ASP A 434 -14.11 -29.79 1.70
N LEU A 435 -14.12 -29.87 0.36
CA LEU A 435 -13.88 -28.73 -0.52
C LEU A 435 -14.97 -27.66 -0.37
N HIS A 436 -16.24 -28.04 -0.24
CA HIS A 436 -17.30 -27.06 0.02
C HIS A 436 -17.21 -26.39 1.39
N LYS A 437 -16.71 -27.08 2.43
CA LYS A 437 -16.51 -26.47 3.76
C LYS A 437 -15.32 -25.52 3.76
N LEU A 438 -14.21 -25.92 3.15
CA LEU A 438 -13.04 -25.08 2.97
C LEU A 438 -13.33 -23.88 2.05
N GLN A 439 -14.11 -24.08 0.98
CA GLN A 439 -14.49 -23.02 0.05
C GLN A 439 -15.50 -22.05 0.65
N VAL A 440 -16.44 -22.51 1.49
CA VAL A 440 -17.30 -21.61 2.27
C VAL A 440 -16.48 -20.81 3.28
N ILE A 441 -15.54 -21.42 4.00
CA ILE A 441 -14.65 -20.70 4.94
C ILE A 441 -13.76 -19.72 4.18
N GLN A 442 -13.16 -20.13 3.05
CA GLN A 442 -12.35 -19.29 2.18
C GLN A 442 -13.17 -18.12 1.62
N ASP A 443 -14.39 -18.36 1.12
CA ASP A 443 -15.28 -17.31 0.60
C ASP A 443 -15.82 -16.36 1.69
N THR A 444 -15.87 -16.81 2.97
CA THR A 444 -16.37 -16.02 4.11
C THR A 444 -15.25 -15.26 4.83
N VAL A 445 -14.02 -15.80 4.82
CA VAL A 445 -12.85 -15.28 5.56
C VAL A 445 -11.88 -14.52 4.65
N THR A 446 -11.85 -14.84 3.35
CA THR A 446 -11.05 -14.12 2.34
C THR A 446 -11.95 -13.59 1.22
N PRO A 447 -11.89 -12.28 0.89
CA PRO A 447 -12.72 -11.76 -0.18
C PRO A 447 -12.36 -12.41 -1.51
N LYS A 448 -13.39 -12.93 -2.20
CA LYS A 448 -13.40 -13.54 -3.54
C LYS A 448 -12.48 -12.83 -4.55
N LYS A 449 -11.22 -13.27 -4.64
CA LYS A 449 -10.32 -13.29 -5.81
C LYS A 449 -8.87 -13.52 -5.33
N ILE A 450 -8.55 -14.72 -4.85
CA ILE A 450 -7.16 -15.20 -4.91
C ILE A 450 -7.17 -16.23 -6.04
N GLY A 451 -7.26 -15.74 -7.28
CA GLY A 451 -7.03 -16.61 -8.44
C GLY A 451 -5.56 -17.05 -8.45
N ASN A 452 -5.24 -18.06 -9.27
CA ASN A 452 -3.90 -18.62 -9.58
C ASN A 452 -2.80 -17.59 -9.94
N SER A 453 -3.08 -16.30 -9.78
CA SER A 453 -2.25 -15.14 -10.01
C SER A 453 -0.88 -15.18 -9.32
N GLU A 454 -0.70 -15.89 -8.20
CA GLU A 454 0.63 -16.03 -7.58
C GLU A 454 1.46 -17.10 -8.28
N LEU A 455 0.93 -18.32 -8.46
CA LEU A 455 1.56 -19.37 -9.25
C LEU A 455 1.83 -18.94 -10.70
N GLN A 456 0.90 -18.22 -11.34
CA GLN A 456 1.08 -17.62 -12.67
C GLN A 456 2.23 -16.60 -12.66
N SER A 457 2.33 -15.76 -11.64
CA SER A 457 3.42 -14.78 -11.53
C SER A 457 4.77 -15.46 -11.32
N LEU A 458 4.81 -16.52 -10.51
CA LEU A 458 6.00 -17.34 -10.30
C LEU A 458 6.46 -17.99 -11.62
N PHE A 459 5.56 -18.62 -12.36
CA PHE A 459 5.90 -19.23 -13.65
C PHE A 459 6.33 -18.20 -14.68
N HIS A 460 5.62 -17.06 -14.74
CA HIS A 460 5.96 -15.96 -15.62
C HIS A 460 7.37 -15.44 -15.34
N GLU A 461 7.73 -15.25 -14.08
CA GLU A 461 9.08 -14.86 -13.64
C GLU A 461 10.15 -15.87 -14.07
N VAL A 462 9.91 -17.17 -13.85
CA VAL A 462 10.83 -18.24 -14.24
C VAL A 462 11.03 -18.28 -15.76
N ILE A 463 9.95 -18.13 -16.54
CA ILE A 463 10.01 -18.08 -18.01
C ILE A 463 10.78 -16.83 -18.48
N LYS A 464 10.48 -15.68 -17.88
CA LYS A 464 11.12 -14.39 -18.18
C LYS A 464 12.63 -14.43 -17.94
N ASN A 465 13.07 -15.14 -16.90
CA ASN A 465 14.48 -15.33 -16.57
C ASN A 465 15.16 -16.44 -17.39
N GLY A 466 14.47 -17.04 -18.37
CA GLY A 466 15.06 -18.00 -19.32
C GLY A 466 14.97 -19.47 -18.89
N TYR A 467 14.19 -19.79 -17.86
CA TYR A 467 14.12 -21.12 -17.25
C TYR A 467 12.83 -21.89 -17.59
N LEU A 468 12.28 -21.70 -18.80
CA LEU A 468 11.11 -22.45 -19.26
C LEU A 468 11.34 -23.98 -19.27
N CYS A 469 12.58 -24.42 -19.46
CA CYS A 469 12.96 -25.83 -19.43
C CYS A 469 12.75 -26.47 -18.04
N ASP A 470 12.83 -25.69 -16.96
CA ASP A 470 12.58 -26.21 -15.61
C ASP A 470 11.09 -26.47 -15.34
N LEU A 471 10.20 -25.82 -16.10
CA LEU A 471 8.76 -26.00 -16.02
C LEU A 471 8.25 -27.13 -16.94
N SER A 472 9.08 -27.60 -17.89
CA SER A 472 8.69 -28.60 -18.90
C SER A 472 9.75 -29.70 -19.10
N THR A 473 9.38 -30.95 -18.86
CA THR A 473 10.29 -32.11 -18.87
C THR A 473 10.64 -32.57 -20.28
N ASN A 474 11.63 -31.97 -20.94
CA ASN A 474 11.97 -32.39 -22.30
C ASN A 474 13.44 -32.28 -22.74
N ASN A 475 13.80 -33.17 -23.68
CA ASN A 475 15.16 -33.51 -24.09
C ASN A 475 15.86 -32.40 -24.90
N LYS A 476 17.18 -32.25 -24.71
CA LYS A 476 18.00 -31.04 -24.98
C LYS A 476 18.25 -30.66 -26.46
N GLN A 477 17.73 -31.38 -27.46
CA GLN A 477 18.26 -31.27 -28.84
C GLN A 477 17.54 -30.30 -29.79
N GLU A 478 16.39 -29.71 -29.42
CA GLU A 478 15.67 -28.71 -30.26
C GLU A 478 15.08 -27.55 -29.43
N GLU A 479 15.90 -26.92 -28.59
CA GLU A 479 15.42 -26.10 -27.47
C GLU A 479 14.73 -24.79 -27.88
N ILE A 480 15.28 -24.03 -28.83
CA ILE A 480 14.78 -22.67 -29.18
C ILE A 480 13.40 -22.70 -29.86
N GLN A 481 13.26 -23.45 -30.96
CA GLN A 481 11.99 -23.50 -31.70
C GLN A 481 10.87 -24.07 -30.83
N ARG A 482 11.22 -24.98 -29.91
CA ARG A 482 10.29 -25.57 -28.98
C ARG A 482 9.86 -24.58 -27.90
N HIS A 483 10.77 -23.80 -27.32
CA HIS A 483 10.42 -22.79 -26.31
C HIS A 483 9.41 -21.79 -26.87
N GLU A 484 9.59 -21.36 -28.12
CA GLU A 484 8.63 -20.46 -28.77
C GLU A 484 7.26 -21.12 -29.00
N ARG A 485 7.22 -22.39 -29.42
CA ARG A 485 5.94 -23.15 -29.51
C ARG A 485 5.26 -23.29 -28.16
N ILE A 486 6.01 -23.55 -27.09
CA ILE A 486 5.46 -23.67 -25.72
C ILE A 486 4.92 -22.33 -25.24
N LYS A 487 5.67 -21.24 -25.40
CA LYS A 487 5.23 -19.88 -25.06
C LYS A 487 3.94 -19.52 -25.78
N GLN A 488 3.81 -19.87 -27.06
CA GLN A 488 2.57 -19.67 -27.82
C GLN A 488 1.40 -20.50 -27.25
N GLN A 489 1.63 -21.75 -26.86
CA GLN A 489 0.56 -22.61 -26.34
C GLN A 489 0.08 -22.23 -24.93
N ILE A 490 0.92 -21.57 -24.13
CA ILE A 490 0.57 -21.09 -22.78
C ILE A 490 0.20 -19.60 -22.74
N ASP A 491 0.05 -18.97 -23.91
CA ASP A 491 -0.26 -17.54 -24.05
C ASP A 491 0.69 -16.64 -23.24
N TYR A 492 2.00 -16.90 -23.36
CA TYR A 492 3.02 -16.15 -22.62
C TYR A 492 3.11 -14.71 -23.14
N ASN A 493 2.64 -13.76 -22.33
CA ASN A 493 2.84 -12.33 -22.54
C ASN A 493 3.89 -11.79 -21.55
N GLU A 494 5.04 -11.36 -22.05
CA GLU A 494 6.15 -10.84 -21.22
C GLU A 494 5.75 -9.67 -20.30
N ASN A 495 4.73 -8.90 -20.68
CA ASN A 495 4.29 -7.73 -19.92
C ASN A 495 3.10 -8.01 -19.00
N ASN A 496 2.43 -9.16 -19.14
CA ASN A 496 1.23 -9.47 -18.36
C ASN A 496 1.25 -10.91 -17.81
N PRO A 497 1.63 -11.11 -16.53
CA PRO A 497 1.63 -12.45 -15.92
C PRO A 497 0.25 -13.07 -15.77
N SER A 498 -0.84 -12.28 -15.81
CA SER A 498 -2.20 -12.79 -15.61
C SER A 498 -2.78 -13.53 -16.82
N GLU A 499 -2.21 -13.33 -18.01
CA GLU A 499 -2.61 -14.02 -19.25
C GLU A 499 -2.05 -15.45 -19.34
N LEU A 500 -1.02 -15.77 -18.56
CA LEU A 500 -0.36 -17.07 -18.61
C LEU A 500 -1.34 -18.23 -18.33
N ILE A 501 -1.53 -19.10 -19.32
CA ILE A 501 -2.40 -20.28 -19.20
C ILE A 501 -1.63 -21.41 -18.52
N LEU A 502 -2.11 -21.83 -17.34
CA LEU A 502 -1.57 -22.99 -16.62
C LEU A 502 -2.15 -24.28 -17.20
N ASN A 503 -1.37 -24.97 -18.04
CA ASN A 503 -1.75 -26.24 -18.68
C ASN A 503 -0.76 -27.35 -18.31
N ASP A 504 -1.23 -28.37 -17.59
CA ASP A 504 -0.41 -29.48 -17.07
C ASP A 504 0.10 -30.45 -18.12
N LYS A 505 -0.48 -30.46 -19.33
CA LYS A 505 0.05 -31.20 -20.49
C LYS A 505 1.29 -30.54 -21.08
N ILE A 506 1.44 -29.22 -20.87
CA ILE A 506 2.53 -28.42 -21.42
C ILE A 506 3.58 -28.16 -20.33
N LEU A 507 3.14 -27.62 -19.20
CA LEU A 507 3.94 -27.31 -18.02
C LEU A 507 3.91 -28.51 -17.07
N THR A 508 4.73 -29.51 -17.38
CA THR A 508 4.70 -30.81 -16.70
C THR A 508 5.02 -30.71 -15.20
N ILE A 509 5.66 -29.63 -14.75
CA ILE A 509 5.86 -29.34 -13.32
C ILE A 509 4.54 -29.27 -12.56
N LEU A 510 3.42 -28.92 -13.21
CA LEU A 510 2.09 -28.94 -12.59
C LEU A 510 1.66 -30.36 -12.18
N ASN A 511 2.13 -31.40 -12.86
CA ASN A 511 1.86 -32.79 -12.45
C ASN A 511 2.69 -33.16 -11.21
N GLU A 512 3.96 -32.76 -11.16
CA GLU A 512 4.82 -32.91 -9.97
C GLU A 512 4.18 -32.18 -8.77
N LEU A 513 3.66 -30.97 -8.99
CA LEU A 513 2.96 -30.19 -7.99
C LEU A 513 1.71 -30.86 -7.46
N LYS A 514 0.86 -31.42 -8.34
CA LYS A 514 -0.33 -32.16 -7.92
C LYS A 514 0.02 -33.38 -7.09
N ILE A 515 1.07 -34.11 -7.47
CA ILE A 515 1.55 -35.28 -6.73
C ILE A 515 2.02 -34.85 -5.34
N LEU A 516 2.88 -33.82 -5.24
CA LEU A 516 3.40 -33.35 -3.96
C LEU A 516 2.35 -32.68 -3.09
N TYR A 517 1.40 -31.97 -3.69
CA TYR A 517 0.29 -31.38 -2.94
C TYR A 517 -0.55 -32.47 -2.27
N HIS A 518 -0.74 -33.62 -2.92
CA HIS A 518 -1.46 -34.77 -2.37
C HIS A 518 -0.59 -35.79 -1.64
N ASP A 519 0.70 -35.51 -1.45
CA ASP A 519 1.61 -36.39 -0.73
C ASP A 519 1.15 -36.63 0.71
N ASP A 520 1.37 -37.83 1.22
CA ASP A 520 0.93 -38.23 2.56
C ASP A 520 1.55 -37.35 3.66
N ILE A 521 2.76 -36.83 3.45
CA ILE A 521 3.42 -35.91 4.39
C ILE A 521 2.69 -34.55 4.39
N HIS A 522 2.39 -34.00 3.21
CA HIS A 522 1.67 -32.72 3.10
C HIS A 522 0.25 -32.83 3.67
N LYS A 523 -0.42 -33.95 3.37
CA LYS A 523 -1.72 -34.31 3.96
C LYS A 523 -1.64 -34.48 5.47
N HIS A 524 -0.62 -35.14 5.99
CA HIS A 524 -0.39 -35.32 7.43
C HIS A 524 -0.24 -33.98 8.15
N MET A 525 0.48 -33.03 7.55
CA MET A 525 0.59 -31.66 8.05
C MET A 525 -0.73 -30.87 8.00
N GLY A 526 -1.71 -31.32 7.21
CA GLY A 526 -3.00 -30.64 7.03
C GLY A 526 -3.01 -29.64 5.86
N TYR A 527 -2.22 -29.91 4.81
CA TYR A 527 -2.10 -29.07 3.62
C TYR A 527 -1.68 -27.62 3.87
N PRO A 528 -0.63 -27.35 4.68
CA PRO A 528 -0.27 -25.99 5.05
C PRO A 528 0.35 -25.17 3.92
N LEU A 529 0.93 -25.80 2.88
CA LEU A 529 1.58 -25.10 1.77
C LEU A 529 0.61 -24.88 0.60
N GLN A 530 0.64 -23.67 0.04
CA GLN A 530 -0.06 -23.39 -1.23
C GLN A 530 0.71 -23.98 -2.42
N LEU A 531 0.08 -24.03 -3.60
CA LEU A 531 0.71 -24.62 -4.79
C LEU A 531 1.98 -23.86 -5.22
N GLU A 532 1.97 -22.53 -5.10
CA GLU A 532 3.11 -21.65 -5.35
C GLU A 532 4.27 -21.91 -4.38
N ASP A 533 3.99 -22.19 -3.11
CA ASP A 533 5.01 -22.51 -2.10
C ASP A 533 5.70 -23.84 -2.42
N ILE A 534 4.91 -24.89 -2.73
CA ILE A 534 5.44 -26.19 -3.14
C ILE A 534 6.25 -26.04 -4.43
N CYS A 535 5.78 -25.21 -5.37
CA CYS A 535 6.52 -24.95 -6.61
C CYS A 535 7.83 -24.22 -6.38
N ALA A 536 7.85 -23.24 -5.49
CA ALA A 536 9.06 -22.52 -5.15
C ALA A 536 10.10 -23.48 -4.57
N ILE A 537 9.69 -24.39 -3.67
CA ILE A 537 10.56 -25.45 -3.14
C ILE A 537 11.06 -26.38 -4.27
N LEU A 538 10.17 -26.83 -5.15
CA LEU A 538 10.54 -27.67 -6.30
C LEU A 538 11.59 -27.01 -7.20
N LEU A 539 11.36 -25.74 -7.54
CA LEU A 539 12.26 -24.93 -8.37
C LEU A 539 13.62 -24.76 -7.70
N TYR A 540 13.63 -24.50 -6.39
CA TYR A 540 14.84 -24.32 -5.62
C TYR A 540 15.64 -25.63 -5.46
N CYS A 541 14.99 -26.73 -5.09
CA CYS A 541 15.68 -27.98 -4.76
C CYS A 541 16.00 -28.86 -5.97
N GLY A 542 15.16 -28.82 -7.01
CA GLY A 542 15.18 -29.83 -8.08
C GLY A 542 15.43 -29.31 -9.49
N LYS A 543 15.54 -27.99 -9.69
CA LYS A 543 15.59 -27.38 -11.02
C LYS A 543 16.82 -26.50 -11.21
N SER A 544 17.16 -26.21 -12.47
CA SER A 544 18.41 -25.53 -12.82
C SER A 544 18.42 -24.04 -12.46
N CYS A 545 17.26 -23.39 -12.43
CA CYS A 545 17.08 -21.98 -12.10
C CYS A 545 17.62 -21.60 -10.72
N ASN A 546 17.71 -22.54 -9.77
CA ASN A 546 18.27 -22.28 -8.45
C ASN A 546 19.71 -21.74 -8.51
N SER A 547 20.52 -22.20 -9.46
CA SER A 547 21.93 -21.75 -9.55
C SER A 547 22.02 -20.26 -9.82
N GLU A 548 21.21 -19.77 -10.77
CA GLU A 548 21.17 -18.34 -11.12
C GLU A 548 20.39 -17.53 -10.08
N PHE A 549 19.30 -18.07 -9.53
CA PHE A 549 18.61 -17.47 -8.40
C PHE A 549 19.58 -17.19 -7.26
N SER A 550 20.31 -18.22 -6.79
CA SER A 550 21.29 -18.10 -5.71
C SER A 550 22.42 -17.12 -6.04
N TYR A 551 22.92 -17.14 -7.28
CA TYR A 551 23.93 -16.19 -7.74
C TYR A 551 23.42 -14.74 -7.71
N ASP A 552 22.21 -14.49 -8.22
CA ASP A 552 21.57 -13.17 -8.20
C ASP A 552 21.29 -12.69 -6.76
N GLN A 553 20.90 -13.57 -5.85
CA GLN A 553 20.71 -13.25 -4.42
C GLN A 553 22.01 -12.76 -3.77
N ILE A 554 23.14 -13.46 -4.02
CA ILE A 554 24.47 -13.05 -3.52
C ILE A 554 24.90 -11.68 -4.08
N GLN A 555 24.48 -11.38 -5.32
CA GLN A 555 24.76 -10.10 -5.98
C GLN A 555 23.72 -9.01 -5.67
N PHE A 556 22.83 -9.23 -4.69
CA PHE A 556 21.74 -8.33 -4.31
C PHE A 556 20.79 -7.95 -5.47
N ARG A 557 20.60 -8.86 -6.42
CA ARG A 557 19.69 -8.71 -7.58
C ARG A 557 18.32 -9.33 -7.32
N HIS A 558 17.81 -9.16 -6.10
CA HIS A 558 16.52 -9.68 -5.64
C HIS A 558 15.35 -9.29 -6.57
N HIS A 559 15.43 -8.11 -7.21
CA HIS A 559 14.41 -7.60 -8.14
C HIS A 559 14.17 -8.48 -9.39
N LYS A 560 15.06 -9.42 -9.70
CA LYS A 560 14.85 -10.40 -10.77
C LYS A 560 13.98 -11.57 -10.37
N TRP A 561 13.88 -11.84 -9.06
CA TRP A 561 13.20 -13.01 -8.50
C TRP A 561 12.20 -12.67 -7.38
N PRO A 562 11.42 -11.57 -7.46
CA PRO A 562 10.53 -11.17 -6.38
C PRO A 562 9.48 -12.24 -6.02
N PHE A 563 9.00 -13.03 -6.97
CA PHE A 563 7.99 -14.06 -6.72
C PHE A 563 8.61 -15.35 -6.17
N LEU A 564 9.70 -15.85 -6.75
CA LEU A 564 10.37 -17.05 -6.26
C LEU A 564 10.90 -16.85 -4.84
N ASP A 565 11.53 -15.70 -4.55
CA ASP A 565 12.03 -15.36 -3.22
C ASP A 565 10.89 -15.26 -2.19
N GLY A 566 9.81 -14.55 -2.54
CA GLY A 566 8.65 -14.40 -1.67
C GLY A 566 7.93 -15.73 -1.37
N CYS A 567 7.74 -16.58 -2.37
CA CYS A 567 7.13 -17.90 -2.18
C CYS A 567 8.04 -18.83 -1.37
N LEU A 568 9.36 -18.81 -1.59
CA LEU A 568 10.30 -19.58 -0.77
C LEU A 568 10.28 -19.15 0.69
N GLN A 569 10.26 -17.84 0.95
CA GLN A 569 10.17 -17.32 2.32
C GLN A 569 8.89 -17.80 3.02
N ASN A 570 7.75 -17.72 2.34
CA ASN A 570 6.47 -18.20 2.87
C ASN A 570 6.50 -19.71 3.15
N ALA A 571 7.04 -20.48 2.21
CA ALA A 571 7.17 -21.93 2.34
C ALA A 571 8.06 -22.32 3.53
N ILE A 572 9.22 -21.67 3.69
CA ILE A 572 10.16 -21.91 4.80
C ILE A 572 9.53 -21.53 6.14
N MET A 573 8.88 -20.37 6.23
CA MET A 573 8.20 -19.97 7.47
C MET A 573 7.09 -20.96 7.85
N THR A 574 6.33 -21.44 6.86
CA THR A 574 5.26 -22.41 7.09
C THR A 574 5.81 -23.75 7.56
N LEU A 575 6.80 -24.30 6.86
CA LEU A 575 7.45 -25.55 7.25
C LEU A 575 8.10 -25.47 8.64
N HIS A 576 8.68 -24.33 8.99
CA HIS A 576 9.26 -24.09 10.31
C HIS A 576 8.23 -24.25 11.44
N TYR A 577 6.95 -23.90 11.24
CA TYR A 577 5.89 -24.14 12.23
C TYR A 577 5.52 -25.62 12.40
N HIS A 578 5.80 -26.45 11.38
CA HIS A 578 5.49 -27.88 11.37
C HIS A 578 6.67 -28.75 11.81
N GLU A 579 7.86 -28.19 11.97
CA GLU A 579 9.08 -28.92 12.31
C GLU A 579 9.26 -29.00 13.84
N ARG A 580 9.52 -30.20 14.36
CA ARG A 580 9.77 -30.42 15.81
C ARG A 580 11.22 -30.09 16.18
N ILE A 581 11.58 -28.82 16.06
CA ILE A 581 12.95 -28.33 16.32
C ILE A 581 13.35 -28.51 17.77
N GLU A 582 12.39 -28.51 18.69
CA GLU A 582 12.60 -28.78 20.10
C GLU A 582 13.09 -30.21 20.41
N GLU A 583 12.87 -31.16 19.52
CA GLU A 583 13.30 -32.56 19.68
C GLU A 583 14.71 -32.80 19.17
N ASN A 584 15.31 -31.81 18.52
CA ASN A 584 16.61 -31.96 17.89
C ASN A 584 17.73 -31.49 18.81
N ASP A 585 18.67 -32.41 19.10
CA ASP A 585 19.90 -32.14 19.86
C ASP A 585 20.92 -31.28 19.07
N ILE A 586 20.59 -30.83 17.85
CA ILE A 586 21.44 -29.92 17.08
C ILE A 586 21.51 -28.56 17.79
N GLU A 587 22.69 -28.26 18.32
CA GLU A 587 23.05 -26.96 18.89
C GLU A 587 22.97 -25.87 17.80
N LEU A 588 21.86 -25.11 17.76
CA LEU A 588 21.60 -24.02 16.80
C LEU A 588 22.69 -22.92 16.78
N TYR A 589 23.45 -22.77 17.86
CA TYR A 589 24.51 -21.75 17.97
C TYR A 589 25.84 -22.35 18.45
N CYS A 590 26.58 -22.97 17.52
CA CYS A 590 27.93 -23.48 17.76
C CYS A 590 28.90 -22.41 18.32
N GLY A 591 28.64 -21.13 18.03
CA GLY A 591 29.47 -19.99 18.45
C GLY A 591 29.27 -19.48 19.88
N LEU A 592 28.18 -19.86 20.56
CA LEU A 592 27.87 -19.41 21.93
C LEU A 592 28.13 -20.46 23.02
N LYS A 593 28.59 -21.67 22.63
CA LYS A 593 28.79 -22.86 23.49
C LYS A 593 29.71 -22.65 24.70
N LYS A 594 30.42 -21.52 24.80
CA LYS A 594 31.29 -21.16 25.93
C LYS A 594 31.11 -19.74 26.43
N VAL A 595 30.14 -18.99 25.90
CA VAL A 595 29.79 -17.67 26.43
C VAL A 595 28.89 -17.92 27.63
N ARG A 596 29.51 -18.15 28.79
CA ARG A 596 28.78 -18.05 30.04
C ARG A 596 28.39 -16.58 30.20
N PHE A 597 27.14 -16.31 30.55
CA PHE A 597 26.73 -15.01 31.09
C PHE A 597 27.32 -14.86 32.51
N GLU A 598 28.64 -14.91 32.63
CA GLU A 598 29.35 -14.45 33.81
C GLU A 598 29.32 -12.92 33.71
N ASN A 599 28.56 -12.29 34.62
CA ASN A 599 28.44 -10.84 34.85
C ASN A 599 27.30 -10.10 34.12
N ILE A 600 26.06 -10.58 34.23
CA ILE A 600 24.96 -9.63 34.45
C ILE A 600 24.81 -9.53 35.97
N GLU A 601 25.69 -8.73 36.60
CA GLU A 601 25.41 -8.24 37.94
C GLU A 601 24.07 -7.47 37.86
N LYS A 602 23.15 -7.81 38.76
CA LYS A 602 21.86 -7.14 38.90
C LYS A 602 22.13 -5.68 39.33
N GLU A 603 22.02 -4.74 38.39
CA GLU A 603 21.65 -3.35 38.72
C GLU A 603 20.13 -3.21 38.82
#